data_AF-A0AAE8W6K8-F1
#
_entry.id   AF-A0AAE8W6K8-F1
#
_cell.length_a   1.000
_cell.length_b   1.000
_cell.length_c   1.000
_cell.angle_alpha   90.00
_cell.angle_beta   90.00
_cell.angle_gamma   90.00
#
_symmetry.space_group_name_H-M   'P 1'
#
loop_
_entity.id
_entity.type
_entity.pdbx_description
1 polymer ?
#
loop_
_entity_poly.entity_id
_entity_poly.type
_entity_poly.pdbx_seq_one_letter_code
_entity_poly.pdbx_strand_id
1 'polypeptide(L)'
;MSRPSRAAYERSELDWNRLRRYAEKVARETRAPRGTRQVVERSERTRQVRSGPFGLFTRQETYFVDVPHTETDDFWVLQSRSWHKKERGHGNQADEDQSERYEYCLTAQGGLLVRVTSETEVFSKGAPMFRESSMSEQPMTAEDVMLFDFEPKRYYREEGRFTVETNRDPDHKRLKHHAKGVGLSLALKRLHQS
;
A
#
# COMPACT_ATOMS: atom_id res chain seq x y z
N MET A 1 -24.96 22.71 -0.42
CA MET A 1 -24.01 22.64 0.72
C MET A 1 -23.02 23.78 0.58
N SER A 2 -22.79 24.56 1.63
CA SER A 2 -21.77 25.61 1.63
C SER A 2 -20.37 25.01 1.49
N ARG A 3 -19.47 25.70 0.79
CA ARG A 3 -18.06 25.28 0.71
C ARG A 3 -17.44 25.31 2.12
N PRO A 4 -16.61 24.33 2.50
CA PRO A 4 -15.97 24.33 3.81
C PRO A 4 -15.10 25.57 3.98
N SER A 5 -15.13 26.18 5.18
CA SER A 5 -14.36 27.38 5.50
C SER A 5 -12.89 27.01 5.74
N ARG A 6 -12.01 27.52 4.89
CA ARG A 6 -10.56 27.34 5.03
C ARG A 6 -10.01 27.92 6.34
N ALA A 7 -10.49 29.11 6.72
CA ALA A 7 -10.09 29.75 7.97
C ALA A 7 -10.52 28.96 9.22
N ALA A 8 -11.63 28.21 9.14
CA ALA A 8 -12.04 27.33 10.23
C ALA A 8 -11.13 26.08 10.30
N TYR A 9 -10.80 25.51 9.14
CA TYR A 9 -9.91 24.36 9.05
C TYR A 9 -8.50 24.66 9.59
N GLU A 10 -7.93 25.79 9.20
CA GLU A 10 -6.59 26.21 9.65
C GLU A 10 -6.53 26.40 11.17
N ARG A 11 -7.60 26.95 11.77
CA ARG A 11 -7.76 27.11 13.23
C ARG A 11 -8.09 25.83 13.98
N SER A 12 -8.57 24.79 13.29
CA SER A 12 -8.90 23.52 13.94
C SER A 12 -7.63 22.77 14.34
N GLU A 13 -7.70 22.03 15.43
CA GLU A 13 -6.64 21.13 15.88
C GLU A 13 -7.02 19.68 15.59
N LEU A 14 -6.00 18.86 15.31
CA LEU A 14 -6.18 17.44 15.10
C LEU A 14 -6.25 16.72 16.46
N ASP A 15 -7.43 16.21 16.80
CA ASP A 15 -7.61 15.41 18.02
C ASP A 15 -7.24 13.93 17.75
N TRP A 16 -5.95 13.64 17.89
CA TRP A 16 -5.41 12.30 17.70
C TRP A 16 -5.99 11.26 18.66
N ASN A 17 -6.22 11.64 19.92
CA ASN A 17 -6.73 10.72 20.92
C ASN A 17 -8.15 10.27 20.58
N ARG A 18 -8.99 11.21 20.15
CA ARG A 18 -10.35 10.90 19.69
C ARG A 18 -10.33 10.02 18.44
N LEU A 19 -9.46 10.31 17.48
CA LEU A 19 -9.35 9.52 16.26
C LEU A 19 -8.92 8.07 16.55
N ARG A 20 -7.91 7.87 17.41
CA ARG A 20 -7.46 6.53 17.81
C ARG A 20 -8.56 5.73 18.50
N ARG A 21 -9.24 6.32 19.48
CA ARG A 21 -10.39 5.67 20.14
C ARG A 21 -11.50 5.30 19.16
N TYR A 22 -11.75 6.17 18.17
CA TYR A 22 -12.75 5.89 17.16
C TYR A 22 -12.31 4.77 16.20
N ALA A 23 -11.03 4.76 15.78
CA ALA A 23 -10.44 3.70 14.98
C ALA A 23 -10.53 2.34 15.69
N GLU A 24 -10.14 2.27 16.97
CA GLU A 24 -10.27 1.07 17.81
C GLU A 24 -11.71 0.58 17.91
N LYS A 25 -12.65 1.50 18.12
CA LYS A 25 -14.08 1.17 18.14
C LYS A 25 -14.52 0.58 16.79
N VAL A 26 -14.18 1.24 15.69
CA VAL A 26 -14.56 0.78 14.34
C VAL A 26 -13.95 -0.58 14.04
N ALA A 27 -12.66 -0.81 14.35
CA ALA A 27 -12.00 -2.10 14.10
C ALA A 27 -12.67 -3.25 14.84
N ARG A 28 -13.16 -3.01 16.07
CA ARG A 28 -13.89 -4.00 16.87
C ARG A 28 -15.31 -4.27 16.36
N GLU A 29 -15.97 -3.26 15.83
CA GLU A 29 -17.42 -3.32 15.53
C GLU A 29 -17.72 -3.52 14.04
N THR A 30 -16.76 -3.24 13.15
CA THR A 30 -16.93 -3.38 11.70
C THR A 30 -17.14 -4.83 11.29
N ARG A 31 -18.03 -5.04 10.32
CA ARG A 31 -18.25 -6.34 9.66
C ARG A 31 -17.78 -6.33 8.21
N ALA A 32 -17.23 -5.22 7.74
CA ALA A 32 -16.68 -5.10 6.40
C ALA A 32 -15.65 -6.22 6.16
N PRO A 33 -15.71 -6.93 5.01
CA PRO A 33 -14.68 -7.90 4.68
C PRO A 33 -13.33 -7.20 4.52
N ARG A 34 -12.27 -7.89 4.95
CA ARG A 34 -10.88 -7.46 4.69
C ARG A 34 -10.44 -7.97 3.33
N GLY A 35 -9.39 -7.36 2.80
CA GLY A 35 -8.75 -7.82 1.57
C GLY A 35 -8.18 -9.24 1.72
N THR A 36 -7.83 -9.83 0.59
CA THR A 36 -7.07 -11.08 0.58
C THR A 36 -5.84 -10.92 -0.28
N ARG A 37 -4.77 -11.60 0.11
CA ARG A 37 -3.51 -11.64 -0.63
C ARG A 37 -3.09 -13.09 -0.89
N GLN A 38 -2.42 -13.31 -2.01
CA GLN A 38 -1.75 -14.58 -2.27
C GLN A 38 -0.39 -14.58 -1.59
N VAL A 39 -0.14 -15.60 -0.78
CA VAL A 39 1.15 -15.85 -0.13
C VAL A 39 1.64 -17.20 -0.59
N VAL A 40 2.94 -17.29 -0.86
CA VAL A 40 3.59 -18.54 -1.23
C VAL A 40 4.29 -19.07 0.00
N GLU A 41 3.84 -20.22 0.50
CA GLU A 41 4.50 -20.94 1.58
C GLU A 41 5.40 -22.03 0.98
N ARG A 42 6.67 -22.05 1.39
CA ARG A 42 7.62 -23.07 0.96
C ARG A 42 7.43 -24.32 1.82
N SER A 43 6.73 -25.30 1.29
CA SER A 43 6.43 -26.56 1.97
C SER A 43 7.54 -27.58 1.73
N GLU A 44 8.05 -28.16 2.82
CA GLU A 44 8.95 -29.31 2.76
C GLU A 44 8.16 -30.59 2.48
N ARG A 45 8.54 -31.31 1.42
CA ARG A 45 7.94 -32.60 1.07
C ARG A 45 9.02 -33.64 0.89
N THR A 46 8.70 -34.89 1.16
CA THR A 46 9.62 -36.00 0.91
C THR A 46 9.09 -36.90 -0.18
N ARG A 47 9.95 -37.31 -1.10
CA ARG A 47 9.66 -38.36 -2.09
C ARG A 47 10.68 -39.48 -1.98
N GLN A 48 10.26 -40.70 -2.30
CA GLN A 48 11.20 -41.80 -2.48
C GLN A 48 11.76 -41.75 -3.89
N VAL A 49 13.08 -41.76 -4.01
CA VAL A 49 13.79 -41.80 -5.29
C VAL A 49 14.70 -43.03 -5.33
N ARG A 50 14.80 -43.64 -6.50
CA ARG A 50 15.75 -44.74 -6.74
C ARG A 50 17.17 -44.20 -6.76
N SER A 51 18.11 -44.96 -6.19
CA SER A 51 19.51 -44.58 -6.04
C SER A 51 20.44 -45.80 -6.16
N GLY A 52 21.74 -45.54 -6.37
CA GLY A 52 22.77 -46.55 -6.58
C GLY A 52 22.85 -47.10 -8.02
N PRO A 53 23.87 -47.91 -8.34
CA PRO A 53 24.00 -48.54 -9.66
C PRO A 53 22.78 -49.43 -9.90
N PHE A 54 22.17 -49.30 -11.08
CA PHE A 54 20.95 -50.01 -11.50
C PHE A 54 19.67 -49.66 -10.71
N GLY A 55 19.67 -48.64 -9.84
CA GLY A 55 18.48 -48.15 -9.15
C GLY A 55 17.88 -49.14 -8.14
N LEU A 56 18.70 -50.02 -7.56
CA LEU A 56 18.28 -51.09 -6.65
C LEU A 56 18.01 -50.62 -5.21
N PHE A 57 18.35 -49.38 -4.85
CA PHE A 57 18.11 -48.82 -3.51
C PHE A 57 17.10 -47.67 -3.57
N THR A 58 16.30 -47.49 -2.53
CA THR A 58 15.45 -46.30 -2.37
C THR A 58 16.01 -45.41 -1.27
N ARG A 59 16.05 -44.11 -1.54
CA ARG A 59 16.36 -43.10 -0.53
C ARG A 59 15.24 -42.07 -0.47
N GLN A 60 15.01 -41.53 0.72
CA GLN A 60 14.08 -40.42 0.91
C GLN A 60 14.81 -39.12 0.55
N GLU A 61 14.24 -38.37 -0.38
CA GLU A 61 14.75 -37.06 -0.78
C GLU A 61 13.73 -36.01 -0.38
N THR A 62 14.20 -35.03 0.39
CA THR A 62 13.46 -33.81 0.68
C THR A 62 13.52 -32.89 -0.53
N TYR A 63 12.36 -32.39 -0.94
CA TYR A 63 12.24 -31.32 -1.92
C TYR A 63 11.26 -30.27 -1.40
N PHE A 64 11.42 -29.05 -1.89
CA PHE A 64 10.56 -27.94 -1.51
C PHE A 64 9.59 -27.64 -2.63
N VAL A 65 8.33 -27.38 -2.27
CA VAL A 65 7.31 -26.93 -3.21
C VAL A 65 6.75 -25.62 -2.69
N ASP A 66 6.65 -24.66 -3.60
CA ASP A 66 5.95 -23.41 -3.37
C ASP A 66 4.44 -23.68 -3.47
N VAL A 67 3.73 -23.55 -2.35
CA VAL A 67 2.29 -23.77 -2.28
C VAL A 67 1.60 -22.41 -2.12
N PRO A 68 0.79 -21.99 -3.11
CA PRO A 68 0.05 -20.74 -3.00
C PRO A 68 -1.12 -20.91 -2.02
N HIS A 69 -1.21 -20.01 -1.05
CA HIS A 69 -2.31 -19.89 -0.13
C HIS A 69 -2.88 -18.48 -0.15
N THR A 70 -4.20 -18.37 0.04
CA THR A 70 -4.87 -17.08 0.17
C THR A 70 -4.99 -16.74 1.65
N GLU A 71 -4.33 -15.66 2.07
CA GLU A 71 -4.46 -15.10 3.40
C GLU A 71 -5.44 -13.93 3.40
N THR A 72 -6.19 -13.77 4.49
CA THR A 72 -6.97 -12.55 4.73
C THR A 72 -6.05 -11.50 5.33
N ASP A 73 -6.09 -10.28 4.80
CA ASP A 73 -5.31 -9.17 5.33
C ASP A 73 -5.71 -8.87 6.78
N ASP A 74 -4.77 -8.36 7.56
CA ASP A 74 -4.98 -7.92 8.94
C ASP A 74 -5.43 -6.46 9.03
N PHE A 75 -5.81 -5.85 7.91
CA PHE A 75 -6.26 -4.46 7.83
C PHE A 75 -7.39 -4.25 6.81
N TRP A 76 -8.05 -3.09 6.94
CA TRP A 76 -8.94 -2.52 5.93
C TRP A 76 -8.30 -1.29 5.30
N VAL A 77 -8.31 -1.21 3.96
CA VAL A 77 -7.87 -0.03 3.23
C VAL A 77 -8.96 1.05 3.28
N LEU A 78 -8.64 2.21 3.84
CA LEU A 78 -9.54 3.37 3.93
C LEU A 78 -9.46 4.25 2.69
N GLN A 79 -8.25 4.40 2.16
CA GLN A 79 -7.95 5.15 0.94
C GLN A 79 -6.64 4.64 0.35
N SER A 80 -6.50 4.73 -0.97
CA SER A 80 -5.24 4.48 -1.66
C SER A 80 -4.85 5.67 -2.52
N ARG A 81 -3.54 5.88 -2.67
CA ARG A 81 -2.94 6.85 -3.57
C ARG A 81 -1.74 6.23 -4.28
N SER A 82 -1.33 6.81 -5.40
CA SER A 82 -0.27 6.31 -6.26
C SER A 82 0.68 7.43 -6.70
N TRP A 83 1.93 7.04 -6.89
CA TRP A 83 2.95 7.83 -7.54
C TRP A 83 3.69 6.94 -8.52
N HIS A 84 3.85 7.40 -9.75
CA HIS A 84 4.52 6.67 -10.79
C HIS A 84 5.52 7.60 -11.47
N LYS A 85 6.74 7.11 -11.69
CA LYS A 85 7.81 7.83 -12.35
C LYS A 85 8.44 6.93 -13.40
N LYS A 86 8.62 7.47 -14.60
CA LYS A 86 9.49 6.88 -15.62
C LYS A 86 10.67 7.76 -15.87
N GLU A 87 11.85 7.17 -15.93
CA GLU A 87 13.11 7.84 -16.21
C GLU A 87 13.82 7.14 -17.34
N ARG A 88 14.15 7.88 -18.40
CA ARG A 88 14.93 7.37 -19.53
C ARG A 88 16.42 7.60 -19.29
N GLY A 89 17.20 6.53 -19.35
CA GLY A 89 18.64 6.59 -19.16
C GLY A 89 19.35 7.37 -20.28
N HIS A 90 20.52 7.93 -19.98
CA HIS A 90 21.43 8.45 -21.00
C HIS A 90 22.49 7.43 -21.42
N GLY A 91 22.74 7.30 -22.72
CA GLY A 91 23.83 6.48 -23.23
C GLY A 91 23.70 5.04 -22.75
N ASN A 92 24.58 4.62 -21.83
CA ASN A 92 24.61 3.27 -21.26
C ASN A 92 23.81 3.12 -19.96
N GLN A 93 23.15 4.17 -19.47
CA GLN A 93 22.29 4.08 -18.29
C GLN A 93 20.99 3.32 -18.61
N ALA A 94 20.45 2.64 -17.60
CA ALA A 94 19.17 1.93 -17.71
C ALA A 94 18.00 2.92 -17.78
N ASP A 95 16.87 2.45 -18.33
CA ASP A 95 15.59 3.12 -18.11
C ASP A 95 14.97 2.53 -16.83
N GLU A 96 14.26 3.34 -16.06
CA GLU A 96 13.61 2.93 -14.82
C GLU A 96 12.14 3.34 -14.82
N ASP A 97 11.25 2.36 -14.59
CA ASP A 97 9.83 2.59 -14.33
C ASP A 97 9.57 2.25 -12.85
N GLN A 98 9.35 3.28 -12.02
CA GLN A 98 9.09 3.16 -10.59
C GLN A 98 7.62 3.45 -10.29
N SER A 99 6.99 2.59 -9.49
CA SER A 99 5.62 2.74 -9.02
C SER A 99 5.56 2.59 -7.51
N GLU A 100 4.91 3.53 -6.84
CA GLU A 100 4.61 3.47 -5.42
C GLU A 100 3.10 3.53 -5.20
N ARG A 101 2.61 2.63 -4.35
CA ARG A 101 1.22 2.59 -3.90
C ARG A 101 1.18 2.80 -2.39
N TYR A 102 0.46 3.84 -1.99
CA TYR A 102 0.24 4.24 -0.62
C TYR A 102 -1.17 3.81 -0.22
N GLU A 103 -1.27 2.95 0.79
CA GLU A 103 -2.53 2.47 1.34
C GLU A 103 -2.65 2.95 2.78
N TYR A 104 -3.69 3.74 3.05
CA TYR A 104 -4.01 4.24 4.37
C TYR A 104 -4.99 3.28 5.01
N CYS A 105 -4.57 2.60 6.07
CA CYS A 105 -5.25 1.42 6.57
C CYS A 105 -5.69 1.54 8.04
N LEU A 106 -6.79 0.87 8.37
CA LEU A 106 -7.20 0.54 9.73
C LEU A 106 -6.82 -0.92 10.01
N THR A 107 -6.03 -1.22 11.02
CA THR A 107 -5.71 -2.62 11.39
C THR A 107 -6.85 -3.26 12.16
N ALA A 108 -6.88 -4.60 12.20
CA ALA A 108 -7.81 -5.39 13.00
C ALA A 108 -7.74 -5.06 14.50
N GLN A 109 -6.60 -4.56 14.98
CA GLN A 109 -6.37 -4.16 16.36
C GLN A 109 -6.72 -2.68 16.62
N GLY A 110 -7.18 -1.93 15.60
CA GLY A 110 -7.52 -0.51 15.74
C GLY A 110 -6.39 0.46 15.44
N GLY A 111 -5.25 -0.03 14.96
CA GLY A 111 -4.11 0.79 14.55
C GLY A 111 -4.39 1.54 13.25
N LEU A 112 -3.78 2.71 13.09
CA LEU A 112 -3.83 3.50 11.86
C LEU A 112 -2.43 3.51 11.25
N LEU A 113 -2.28 2.92 10.05
CA LEU A 113 -0.99 2.79 9.38
C LEU A 113 -1.04 3.25 7.92
N VAL A 114 0.12 3.59 7.39
CA VAL A 114 0.37 3.75 5.96
C VAL A 114 1.24 2.58 5.53
N ARG A 115 0.74 1.82 4.55
CA ARG A 115 1.49 0.78 3.85
C ARG A 115 1.95 1.33 2.51
N VAL A 116 3.24 1.22 2.22
CA VAL A 116 3.83 1.66 0.96
C VAL A 116 4.43 0.46 0.25
N THR A 117 3.88 0.11 -0.90
CA THR A 117 4.45 -0.87 -1.81
C THR A 117 5.16 -0.11 -2.92
N SER A 118 6.46 -0.35 -3.10
CA SER A 118 7.26 0.21 -4.18
C SER A 118 7.72 -0.90 -5.11
N GLU A 119 7.60 -0.66 -6.41
CA GLU A 119 8.08 -1.55 -7.46
C GLU A 119 8.91 -0.75 -8.46
N THR A 120 10.08 -1.24 -8.81
CA THR A 120 10.97 -0.63 -9.79
C THR A 120 11.32 -1.66 -10.85
N GLU A 121 11.02 -1.36 -12.10
CA GLU A 121 11.48 -2.14 -13.25
C GLU A 121 12.67 -1.42 -13.89
N VAL A 122 13.80 -2.12 -14.01
CA VAL A 122 15.05 -1.58 -14.54
C VAL A 122 15.39 -2.23 -15.87
N PHE A 123 15.46 -1.42 -16.92
CA PHE A 123 15.72 -1.84 -18.29
C PHE A 123 17.15 -1.48 -18.70
N SER A 124 18.09 -2.34 -18.30
CA SER A 124 19.51 -2.22 -18.62
C SER A 124 19.79 -2.39 -20.12
N LYS A 125 20.68 -1.57 -20.69
CA LYS A 125 21.07 -1.72 -22.10
C LYS A 125 21.97 -2.96 -22.26
N GLY A 126 21.48 -3.98 -22.96
CA GLY A 126 22.24 -5.22 -23.23
C GLY A 126 22.22 -6.26 -22.11
N ALA A 127 21.41 -6.07 -21.08
CA ALA A 127 21.13 -7.09 -20.07
C ALA A 127 19.60 -7.30 -19.92
N PRO A 128 19.14 -8.44 -19.38
CA PRO A 128 17.73 -8.64 -19.10
C PRO A 128 17.18 -7.58 -18.14
N MET A 129 15.89 -7.29 -18.27
CA MET A 129 15.16 -6.51 -17.28
C MET A 129 15.15 -7.25 -15.94
N PHE A 130 15.26 -6.50 -14.85
CA PHE A 130 14.98 -7.00 -13.51
C PHE A 130 13.97 -6.10 -12.80
N ARG A 131 13.30 -6.68 -11.81
CA ARG A 131 12.29 -6.00 -11.00
C ARG A 131 12.68 -6.09 -9.54
N GLU A 132 12.66 -4.94 -8.87
CA GLU A 132 12.78 -4.83 -7.43
C GLU A 132 11.40 -4.50 -6.85
N SER A 133 11.05 -5.13 -5.74
CA SER A 133 9.85 -4.79 -4.99
C SER A 133 10.18 -4.67 -3.50
N SER A 134 9.54 -3.71 -2.86
CA SER A 134 9.66 -3.51 -1.42
C SER A 134 8.31 -3.11 -0.84
N MET A 135 8.16 -3.39 0.45
CA MET A 135 6.97 -3.07 1.21
C MET A 135 7.42 -2.52 2.56
N SER A 136 6.82 -1.41 2.97
CA SER A 136 7.02 -0.83 4.29
C SER A 136 5.70 -0.43 4.91
N GLU A 137 5.65 -0.46 6.23
CA GLU A 137 4.49 -0.05 7.02
C GLU A 137 4.95 0.90 8.12
N GLN A 138 4.21 1.98 8.32
CA GLN A 138 4.50 2.96 9.36
C GLN A 138 3.20 3.53 9.95
N PRO A 139 3.20 3.97 11.22
CA PRO A 139 2.04 4.66 11.79
C PRO A 139 1.67 5.90 10.98
N MET A 140 0.37 6.19 10.86
CA MET A 140 -0.07 7.44 10.23
C MET A 140 0.43 8.66 10.99
N THR A 141 0.94 9.63 10.25
CA THR A 141 1.31 10.96 10.74
C THR A 141 0.13 11.93 10.66
N ALA A 142 0.25 13.11 11.27
CA ALA A 142 -0.78 14.14 11.17
C ALA A 142 -1.02 14.57 9.70
N GLU A 143 0.02 14.61 8.88
CA GLU A 143 -0.06 14.94 7.47
C GLU A 143 -0.90 13.90 6.71
N ASP A 144 -0.67 12.61 6.97
CA ASP A 144 -1.44 11.51 6.39
C ASP A 144 -2.93 11.62 6.71
N VAL A 145 -3.27 11.97 7.96
CA VAL A 145 -4.67 12.18 8.35
C VAL A 145 -5.29 13.35 7.60
N MET A 146 -4.54 14.45 7.49
CA MET A 146 -5.01 15.66 6.80
C MET A 146 -5.24 15.41 5.31
N LEU A 147 -4.58 14.44 4.68
CA LEU A 147 -4.83 14.09 3.27
C LEU A 147 -6.30 13.75 2.97
N PHE A 148 -7.01 13.15 3.92
CA PHE A 148 -8.42 12.79 3.75
C PHE A 148 -9.34 14.01 3.65
N ASP A 149 -8.89 15.16 4.16
CA ASP A 149 -9.63 16.42 4.19
C ASP A 149 -9.58 17.20 2.89
N PHE A 150 -8.76 16.78 1.92
CA PHE A 150 -8.59 17.42 0.63
C PHE A 150 -8.91 16.48 -0.53
N GLU A 151 -9.27 17.02 -1.69
CA GLU A 151 -9.31 16.24 -2.92
C GLU A 151 -7.89 15.76 -3.28
N PRO A 152 -7.73 14.56 -3.87
CA PRO A 152 -6.44 14.15 -4.40
C PRO A 152 -6.08 15.02 -5.62
N LYS A 153 -4.87 15.56 -5.64
CA LYS A 153 -4.37 16.32 -6.79
C LYS A 153 -3.81 15.33 -7.81
N ARG A 154 -4.58 15.07 -8.89
CA ARG A 154 -4.08 14.31 -10.03
C ARG A 154 -3.26 15.23 -10.92
N TYR A 155 -2.01 14.87 -11.19
CA TYR A 155 -1.22 15.58 -12.20
C TYR A 155 -0.25 14.65 -12.92
N TYR A 156 0.06 15.05 -14.15
CA TYR A 156 1.11 14.50 -15.00
C TYR A 156 2.14 15.61 -15.24
N ARG A 157 3.42 15.29 -15.11
CA ARG A 157 4.53 16.19 -15.41
C ARG A 157 5.54 15.45 -16.27
N GLU A 158 5.96 16.08 -17.35
CA GLU A 158 7.00 15.58 -18.25
C GLU A 158 8.11 16.62 -18.35
N GLU A 159 9.33 16.21 -18.03
CA GLU A 159 10.52 17.06 -18.07
C GLU A 159 11.72 16.29 -18.61
N GLY A 160 12.07 16.56 -19.86
CA GLY A 160 13.20 15.94 -20.53
C GLY A 160 13.05 14.42 -20.59
N ARG A 161 13.74 13.70 -19.71
CA ARG A 161 13.74 12.23 -19.66
C ARG A 161 12.83 11.64 -18.59
N PHE A 162 12.15 12.50 -17.84
CA PHE A 162 11.35 12.10 -16.70
C PHE A 162 9.87 12.34 -16.99
N THR A 163 9.05 11.36 -16.67
CA THR A 163 7.59 11.52 -16.57
C THR A 163 7.16 11.13 -15.17
N VAL A 164 6.25 11.91 -14.59
CA VAL A 164 5.64 11.64 -13.28
C VAL A 164 4.14 11.73 -13.41
N GLU A 165 3.44 10.67 -13.00
CA GLU A 165 1.99 10.65 -12.83
C GLU A 165 1.67 10.35 -11.37
N THR A 166 0.86 11.18 -10.72
CA THR A 166 0.54 10.95 -9.32
C THR A 166 -0.81 11.51 -8.90
N ASN A 167 -1.39 10.87 -7.89
CA ASN A 167 -2.47 11.40 -7.08
C ASN A 167 -2.14 11.39 -5.57
N ARG A 168 -0.86 11.18 -5.23
CA ARG A 168 -0.32 11.08 -3.88
C ARG A 168 -0.57 12.35 -3.08
N ASP A 169 -0.33 13.50 -3.71
CA ASP A 169 -0.38 14.78 -3.01
C ASP A 169 -1.83 15.33 -2.95
N PRO A 170 -2.21 16.01 -1.86
CA PRO A 170 -3.52 16.64 -1.75
C PRO A 170 -3.58 17.92 -2.59
N ASP A 171 -4.76 18.25 -3.13
CA ASP A 171 -5.01 19.58 -3.66
C ASP A 171 -5.37 20.52 -2.51
N HIS A 172 -4.38 21.22 -1.96
CA HIS A 172 -4.56 22.18 -0.87
C HIS A 172 -5.49 23.36 -1.21
N LYS A 173 -5.92 23.52 -2.47
CA LYS A 173 -6.95 24.49 -2.87
C LYS A 173 -8.36 23.92 -2.76
N ARG A 174 -8.52 22.59 -2.75
CA ARG A 174 -9.79 21.87 -2.75
C ARG A 174 -10.02 21.14 -1.44
N LEU A 175 -10.37 21.93 -0.42
CA LEU A 175 -10.77 21.44 0.89
C LEU A 175 -12.15 20.75 0.81
N LYS A 176 -12.26 19.54 1.34
CA LYS A 176 -13.51 18.77 1.45
C LYS A 176 -14.19 18.96 2.80
N HIS A 177 -13.42 19.16 3.86
CA HIS A 177 -13.92 19.13 5.24
C HIS A 177 -13.47 20.35 6.04
N HIS A 178 -14.28 20.78 7.01
CA HIS A 178 -14.10 22.06 7.70
C HIS A 178 -13.15 22.00 8.91
N ALA A 179 -12.71 20.80 9.32
CA ALA A 179 -11.77 20.59 10.42
C ALA A 179 -10.84 19.40 10.13
N LYS A 180 -9.64 19.43 10.71
CA LYS A 180 -8.61 18.39 10.54
C LYS A 180 -9.11 17.03 11.04
N GLY A 181 -8.93 15.98 10.24
CA GLY A 181 -9.27 14.59 10.58
C GLY A 181 -10.73 14.20 10.41
N VAL A 182 -11.59 15.11 9.95
CA VAL A 182 -12.99 14.79 9.62
C VAL A 182 -13.06 13.78 8.47
N GLY A 183 -12.19 13.92 7.46
CA GLY A 183 -12.14 13.00 6.33
C GLY A 183 -11.80 11.56 6.75
N LEU A 184 -10.82 11.39 7.63
CA LEU A 184 -10.47 10.08 8.18
C LEU A 184 -11.62 9.52 9.02
N SER A 185 -12.25 10.35 9.87
CA SER A 185 -13.43 9.95 10.65
C SER A 185 -14.57 9.45 9.76
N LEU A 186 -14.82 10.11 8.62
CA LEU A 186 -15.82 9.67 7.66
C LEU A 186 -15.42 8.38 6.93
N ALA A 187 -14.14 8.19 6.61
CA ALA A 187 -13.64 6.94 6.03
C ALA A 187 -13.83 5.76 6.99
N LEU A 188 -13.48 5.94 8.27
CA LEU A 188 -13.71 4.95 9.34
C LEU A 188 -15.21 4.66 9.51
N LYS A 189 -16.06 5.69 9.49
CA LYS A 189 -17.51 5.53 9.57
C LYS A 189 -18.07 4.67 8.44
N ARG A 190 -17.56 4.81 7.21
CA ARG A 190 -18.00 4.00 6.06
C ARG A 190 -17.74 2.51 6.27
N LEU A 191 -16.58 2.15 6.81
CA LEU A 191 -16.29 0.76 7.18
C LEU A 191 -17.30 0.25 8.22
N HIS A 192 -17.54 1.04 9.26
CA HIS A 192 -18.47 0.65 10.33
C HIS A 192 -19.92 0.44 9.86
N GLN A 193 -20.33 1.15 8.80
CA GLN A 193 -21.69 1.07 8.24
C GLN A 193 -21.84 0.07 7.09
N SER A 194 -20.75 -0.61 6.70
CA SER A 194 -20.74 -1.66 5.68
C SER A 194 -21.06 -3.02 6.30
#